data_AF-A0AA38KKW0-F1
#
_entry.id   AF-A0AA38KKW0-F1
#
_cell.length_a   1.000
_cell.length_b   1.000
_cell.length_c   1.000
_cell.angle_alpha   90.00
_cell.angle_beta   90.00
_cell.angle_gamma   90.00
#
_symmetry.space_group_name_H-M   'P 1'
#
loop_
_entity.id
_entity.type
_entity.pdbx_description
1 polymer ?
#
loop_
_entity_poly.entity_id
_entity_poly.type
_entity_poly.pdbx_seq_one_letter_code
_entity_poly.pdbx_strand_id
1 'polypeptide(L)'
;SLLCLFPEVEAATITSIINHEFRASDLYKLDSRYRDKTERQVLSLKGETLELTTNDSAYREYKSLNAIAVPLSTYFSILMTHAEAAGRVSAIGTDFFKYNAHLIKVTSEYDWSAVVGYHMAFFNKRHREMQSGDYSGWGKVDMEL
;
A
#
# COMPACT_ATOMS: atom_id res chain seq x y z
N SER A 1 1.88 17.97 12.30
CA SER A 1 2.84 17.36 11.35
C SER A 1 2.34 15.97 10.99
N LEU A 2 2.57 15.49 9.76
CA LEU A 2 2.12 14.18 9.30
C LEU A 2 2.68 13.05 10.19
N LEU A 3 3.92 13.21 10.69
CA LEU A 3 4.57 12.28 11.63
C LEU A 3 3.79 12.11 12.95
N CYS A 4 3.09 13.15 13.42
CA CYS A 4 2.31 13.07 14.66
C CYS A 4 1.00 12.30 14.50
N LEU A 5 0.46 12.27 13.27
CA LEU A 5 -0.79 11.57 12.96
C LEU A 5 -0.54 10.08 12.68
N PHE A 6 0.68 9.73 12.30
CA PHE A 6 1.08 8.37 11.96
C PHE A 6 2.37 7.97 12.71
N PRO A 7 2.37 7.99 14.06
CA PRO A 7 3.57 7.74 14.86
C PRO A 7 4.15 6.35 14.65
N GLU A 8 3.30 5.38 14.31
CA GLU A 8 3.69 3.99 14.06
C GLU A 8 4.37 3.78 12.71
N VAL A 9 4.33 4.76 11.80
CA VAL A 9 4.88 4.67 10.44
C VAL A 9 6.23 5.41 10.42
N GLU A 10 7.28 4.74 9.98
CA GLU A 10 8.60 5.37 9.85
C GLU A 10 8.55 6.63 8.98
N ALA A 11 9.26 7.67 9.40
CA ALA A 11 9.31 8.95 8.68
C ALA A 11 9.78 8.81 7.23
N ALA A 12 10.72 7.90 6.97
CA ALA A 12 11.21 7.60 5.62
C ALA A 12 10.11 6.98 4.75
N THR A 13 9.28 6.10 5.31
CA THR A 13 8.13 5.51 4.62
C THR A 13 7.08 6.56 4.30
N ILE A 14 6.75 7.44 5.25
CA ILE A 14 5.85 8.57 5.02
C ILE A 14 6.36 9.45 3.88
N THR A 15 7.65 9.78 3.90
CA THR A 15 8.30 10.60 2.86
C THR A 15 8.23 9.92 1.49
N SER A 16 8.48 8.62 1.43
CA SER A 16 8.38 7.83 0.21
C SER A 16 6.95 7.79 -0.36
N ILE A 17 5.92 7.77 0.50
CA ILE A 17 4.52 7.81 0.06
C ILE A 17 4.17 9.17 -0.55
N ILE A 18 4.50 10.26 0.14
CA ILE A 18 4.14 11.62 -0.32
C ILE A 18 4.93 12.02 -1.57
N ASN A 19 6.15 11.51 -1.75
CA ASN A 19 6.97 11.74 -2.95
C ASN A 19 6.65 10.77 -4.09
N HIS A 20 5.69 9.86 -3.92
CA HIS A 20 5.37 8.85 -4.92
C HIS A 20 6.61 8.03 -5.31
N GLU A 21 7.29 7.47 -4.32
CA GLU A 21 8.42 6.53 -4.46
C GLU A 21 8.11 5.16 -3.84
N PHE A 22 7.01 5.06 -3.08
CA PHE A 22 6.59 3.85 -2.37
C PHE A 22 6.00 2.79 -3.31
N ARG A 23 6.53 1.57 -3.29
CA ARG A 23 6.15 0.50 -4.23
C ARG A 23 5.03 -0.38 -3.69
N ALA A 24 4.27 -0.99 -4.61
CA ALA A 24 3.22 -1.94 -4.27
C ALA A 24 3.76 -3.13 -3.45
N SER A 25 4.97 -3.61 -3.78
CA SER A 25 5.63 -4.71 -3.08
C SER A 25 5.91 -4.42 -1.60
N ASP A 26 5.99 -3.15 -1.21
CA ASP A 26 6.28 -2.74 0.17
C ASP A 26 5.02 -2.41 0.98
N LEU A 27 3.84 -2.41 0.34
CA LEU A 27 2.59 -1.96 0.96
C LEU A 27 2.26 -2.74 2.23
N TYR A 28 2.52 -4.05 2.27
CA TYR A 28 2.27 -4.88 3.45
C TYR A 28 3.00 -4.38 4.72
N LYS A 29 4.10 -3.62 4.59
CA LYS A 29 4.84 -3.03 5.72
C LYS A 29 4.05 -1.95 6.45
N LEU A 30 2.94 -1.47 5.86
CA LEU A 30 2.02 -0.54 6.50
C LEU A 30 1.02 -1.23 7.45
N ASP A 31 0.99 -2.55 7.49
CA ASP A 31 0.18 -3.32 8.44
C ASP A 31 0.90 -3.39 9.80
N SER A 32 0.19 -3.04 10.88
CA SER A 32 0.74 -3.12 12.25
C SER A 32 1.21 -4.52 12.60
N ARG A 33 0.53 -5.57 12.11
CA ARG A 33 0.91 -6.97 12.36
C ARG A 33 2.27 -7.32 11.79
N TYR A 34 2.68 -6.67 10.70
CA TYR A 34 4.01 -6.87 10.11
C TYR A 34 5.07 -6.09 10.88
N ARG A 35 4.74 -4.90 11.39
CA ARG A 35 5.64 -4.09 12.21
C ARG A 35 5.95 -4.78 13.54
N ASP A 36 4.93 -5.29 14.23
CA ASP A 36 5.11 -6.06 15.46
C ASP A 36 5.99 -7.30 15.25
N LYS A 37 5.82 -7.99 14.10
CA LYS A 37 6.67 -9.12 13.72
C LYS A 37 8.10 -8.68 13.44
N THR A 38 8.30 -7.55 12.75
CA THR A 38 9.63 -7.01 12.45
C THR A 38 10.32 -6.58 13.73
N GLU A 39 9.64 -5.90 14.65
CA GLU A 39 10.18 -5.54 15.96
C GLU A 39 10.56 -6.78 16.77
N ARG A 40 9.71 -7.80 16.80
CA ARG A 40 10.03 -9.10 17.43
C ARG A 40 11.22 -9.79 16.76
N GLN A 41 11.34 -9.73 15.43
CA GLN A 41 12.47 -10.28 14.69
C GLN A 41 13.76 -9.48 14.94
N VAL A 42 13.70 -8.15 15.02
CA VAL A 42 14.84 -7.28 15.36
C VAL A 42 15.31 -7.54 16.80
N LEU A 43 14.38 -7.75 17.73
CA LEU A 43 14.69 -8.20 19.09
C LEU A 43 15.38 -9.58 19.09
N SER A 44 14.97 -10.48 18.19
CA SER A 44 15.58 -11.80 18.02
C SER A 44 16.94 -11.76 17.30
N LEU A 45 17.15 -10.84 16.35
CA LEU A 45 18.37 -10.66 15.55
C LEU A 45 19.56 -10.10 16.36
N LYS A 46 19.30 -9.54 17.55
CA LYS A 46 20.36 -9.29 18.55
C LYS A 46 20.98 -10.58 19.10
N GLY A 47 20.46 -11.76 18.71
CA GLY A 47 21.06 -13.09 18.86
C GLY A 47 21.15 -13.82 17.52
N GLU A 48 21.99 -13.30 16.61
CA GLU A 48 22.55 -13.92 15.40
C GLU A 48 21.62 -14.37 14.23
N THR A 49 22.12 -14.04 13.03
CA THR A 49 21.75 -14.43 11.64
C THR A 49 20.60 -13.69 10.95
N LEU A 50 21.00 -12.89 9.94
CA LEU A 50 20.20 -12.23 8.92
C LEU A 50 19.99 -13.15 7.71
N GLU A 51 18.75 -13.28 7.24
CA GLU A 51 18.46 -13.72 5.87
C GLU A 51 17.61 -12.66 5.15
N LEU A 52 18.22 -12.01 4.17
CA LEU A 52 17.60 -11.11 3.20
C LEU A 52 17.21 -11.94 1.98
N THR A 53 15.91 -12.06 1.70
CA THR A 53 15.44 -12.55 0.40
C THR A 53 14.42 -11.60 -0.23
N THR A 54 14.84 -11.17 -1.42
CA THR A 54 14.22 -10.39 -2.49
C THR A 54 12.80 -10.83 -2.86
N ASN A 55 11.95 -9.84 -3.18
CA ASN A 55 10.72 -9.77 -4.01
C ASN A 55 9.66 -10.90 -4.00
N ASP A 56 10.05 -12.16 -3.87
CA ASP A 56 9.18 -13.34 -3.69
C ASP A 56 8.45 -13.30 -2.34
N SER A 57 8.98 -12.54 -1.37
CA SER A 57 8.38 -12.30 -0.06
C SER A 57 7.04 -11.55 -0.16
N ALA A 58 6.88 -10.61 -1.08
CA ALA A 58 5.65 -9.82 -1.18
C ALA A 58 4.43 -10.72 -1.46
N TYR A 59 4.54 -11.67 -2.41
CA TYR A 59 3.49 -12.66 -2.66
C TYR A 59 3.21 -13.56 -1.45
N ARG A 60 4.20 -13.82 -0.60
CA ARG A 60 4.01 -14.56 0.65
C ARG A 60 3.26 -13.76 1.69
N GLU A 61 3.34 -12.42 1.69
CA GLU A 61 2.67 -11.57 2.69
C GLU A 61 1.21 -11.25 2.30
N TYR A 62 0.90 -11.13 1.00
CA TYR A 62 -0.48 -10.96 0.53
C TYR A 62 -1.23 -12.29 0.52
N LYS A 63 -1.62 -12.81 1.69
CA LYS A 63 -2.39 -14.08 1.80
C LYS A 63 -3.90 -13.90 1.83
N SER A 64 -4.40 -12.66 1.90
CA SER A 64 -5.83 -12.37 2.02
C SER A 64 -6.15 -10.95 1.60
N LEU A 65 -7.41 -10.66 1.31
CA LEU A 65 -7.87 -9.30 1.02
C LEU A 65 -7.48 -8.32 2.14
N ASN A 66 -7.56 -8.74 3.41
CA ASN A 66 -7.15 -7.90 4.55
C ASN A 66 -5.66 -7.53 4.51
N ALA A 67 -4.80 -8.40 4.00
CA ALA A 67 -3.37 -8.11 3.84
C ALA A 67 -3.10 -7.03 2.77
N ILE A 68 -4.09 -6.72 1.92
CA ILE A 68 -4.04 -5.59 0.98
C ILE A 68 -4.82 -4.39 1.55
N ALA A 69 -6.08 -4.59 1.93
CA ALA A 69 -7.01 -3.51 2.25
C ALA A 69 -6.60 -2.70 3.48
N VAL A 70 -6.07 -3.34 4.53
CA VAL A 70 -5.61 -2.67 5.75
C VAL A 70 -4.43 -1.73 5.46
N PRO A 71 -3.29 -2.21 4.93
CA PRO A 71 -2.18 -1.31 4.62
C PRO A 71 -2.51 -0.29 3.52
N LEU A 72 -3.38 -0.63 2.56
CA LEU A 72 -3.88 0.32 1.55
C LEU A 72 -4.66 1.48 2.20
N SER A 73 -5.45 1.20 3.24
CA SER A 73 -6.16 2.24 4.00
C SER A 73 -5.18 3.18 4.72
N THR A 74 -4.09 2.65 5.28
CA THR A 74 -3.01 3.47 5.87
C THR A 74 -2.32 4.32 4.82
N TYR A 75 -1.97 3.75 3.66
CA TYR A 75 -1.37 4.46 2.54
C TYR A 75 -2.24 5.65 2.10
N PHE A 76 -3.53 5.42 1.88
CA PHE A 76 -4.45 6.47 1.46
C PHE A 76 -4.73 7.50 2.55
N SER A 77 -4.74 7.11 3.82
CA SER A 77 -4.86 8.05 4.94
C SER A 77 -3.70 9.06 4.93
N ILE A 78 -2.46 8.57 4.80
CA ILE A 78 -1.25 9.41 4.69
C ILE A 78 -1.36 10.34 3.48
N LEU A 79 -1.74 9.79 2.33
CA LEU A 79 -1.84 10.54 1.09
C LEU A 79 -2.91 11.63 1.15
N MET A 80 -4.09 11.32 1.69
CA MET A 80 -5.19 12.27 1.84
C MET A 80 -4.83 13.39 2.82
N THR A 81 -4.21 13.08 3.96
CA THR A 81 -3.72 14.11 4.89
C THR A 81 -2.71 15.04 4.22
N HIS A 82 -1.79 14.52 3.41
CA HIS A 82 -0.86 15.35 2.66
C HIS A 82 -1.57 16.22 1.61
N ALA A 83 -2.60 15.68 0.97
CA ALA A 83 -3.36 16.35 -0.07
C ALA A 83 -4.40 17.38 0.44
N GLU A 84 -4.56 17.54 1.76
CA GLU A 84 -5.51 18.47 2.38
C GLU A 84 -5.30 19.91 1.94
N ALA A 85 -4.06 20.41 2.00
CA ALA A 85 -3.72 21.77 1.59
C ALA A 85 -3.99 22.03 0.10
N ALA A 86 -4.00 20.98 -0.72
CA ALA A 86 -4.30 21.06 -2.16
C ALA A 86 -5.80 20.90 -2.48
N GLY A 87 -6.67 20.69 -1.49
CA GLY A 87 -8.11 20.51 -1.70
C GLY A 87 -8.49 19.22 -2.42
N ARG A 88 -7.59 18.21 -2.47
CA ARG A 88 -7.78 16.98 -3.27
C ARG A 88 -8.31 15.78 -2.47
N VAL A 89 -8.57 15.95 -1.18
CA VAL A 89 -8.99 14.88 -0.25
C VAL A 89 -10.21 14.13 -0.76
N SER A 90 -11.27 14.84 -1.16
CA SER A 90 -12.53 14.21 -1.59
C SER A 90 -12.36 13.37 -2.85
N ALA A 91 -11.57 13.85 -3.83
CA ALA A 91 -11.30 13.12 -5.06
C ALA A 91 -10.50 11.84 -4.79
N ILE A 92 -9.40 11.95 -4.04
CA ILE A 92 -8.55 10.82 -3.67
C ILE A 92 -9.34 9.78 -2.85
N GLY A 93 -10.14 10.24 -1.88
CA GLY A 93 -10.98 9.36 -1.07
C GLY A 93 -12.04 8.64 -1.89
N THR A 94 -12.69 9.34 -2.82
CA THR A 94 -13.69 8.73 -3.72
C THR A 94 -13.06 7.63 -4.57
N ASP A 95 -11.89 7.87 -5.13
CA ASP A 95 -11.20 6.90 -5.98
C ASP A 95 -10.63 5.72 -5.18
N PHE A 96 -10.18 5.95 -3.94
CA PHE A 96 -9.86 4.89 -3.00
C PHE A 96 -11.05 3.95 -2.77
N PHE A 97 -12.25 4.48 -2.49
CA PHE A 97 -13.43 3.64 -2.25
C PHE A 97 -13.84 2.84 -3.48
N LYS A 98 -13.74 3.43 -4.68
CA LYS A 98 -13.97 2.70 -5.94
C LYS A 98 -13.00 1.55 -6.11
N TYR A 99 -11.70 1.79 -5.87
CA TYR A 99 -10.69 0.74 -5.96
C TYR A 99 -10.90 -0.37 -4.94
N ASN A 100 -11.23 -0.02 -3.69
CA ASN A 100 -11.52 -1.00 -2.64
C ASN A 100 -12.74 -1.86 -2.98
N ALA A 101 -13.83 -1.25 -3.46
CA ALA A 101 -15.01 -1.97 -3.92
C ALA A 101 -14.68 -2.91 -5.10
N HIS A 102 -13.83 -2.45 -6.02
CA HIS A 102 -13.36 -3.27 -7.13
C HIS A 102 -12.51 -4.46 -6.65
N LEU A 103 -11.58 -4.25 -5.71
CA LEU A 103 -10.80 -5.33 -5.10
C LEU A 103 -11.71 -6.39 -4.48
N ILE A 104 -12.71 -5.98 -3.68
CA ILE A 104 -13.70 -6.90 -3.10
C ILE A 104 -14.38 -7.73 -4.20
N LYS A 105 -14.82 -7.08 -5.29
CA LYS A 105 -15.47 -7.78 -6.41
C LYS A 105 -14.53 -8.81 -7.05
N VAL A 106 -13.31 -8.43 -7.43
CA VAL A 106 -12.39 -9.37 -8.10
C VAL A 106 -11.95 -10.52 -7.19
N THR A 107 -11.91 -10.32 -5.87
CA THR A 107 -11.62 -11.43 -4.93
C THR A 107 -12.68 -12.53 -4.94
N SER A 108 -13.91 -12.22 -5.37
CA SER A 108 -14.99 -13.20 -5.50
C SER A 108 -15.05 -13.89 -6.86
N GLU A 109 -14.39 -13.31 -7.87
CA GLU A 109 -14.49 -13.74 -9.27
C GLU A 109 -13.22 -14.44 -9.78
N TYR A 110 -12.06 -14.18 -9.16
CA TYR A 110 -10.76 -14.63 -9.64
C TYR A 110 -9.93 -15.33 -8.55
N ASP A 111 -9.00 -16.16 -9.00
CA ASP A 111 -8.00 -16.78 -8.11
C ASP A 111 -7.16 -15.73 -7.40
N TRP A 112 -6.82 -16.02 -6.15
CA TRP A 112 -6.10 -15.08 -5.29
C TRP A 112 -4.74 -14.63 -5.88
N SER A 113 -4.02 -15.53 -6.56
CA SER A 113 -2.76 -15.17 -7.23
C SER A 113 -2.96 -14.14 -8.35
N ALA A 114 -4.05 -14.24 -9.12
CA ALA A 114 -4.42 -13.26 -10.14
C ALA A 114 -4.80 -11.92 -9.51
N VAL A 115 -5.55 -11.94 -8.40
CA VAL A 115 -5.90 -10.72 -7.64
C VAL A 115 -4.64 -9.99 -7.15
N VAL A 116 -3.67 -10.72 -6.58
CA VAL A 116 -2.40 -10.12 -6.12
C VAL A 116 -1.59 -9.57 -7.31
N GLY A 117 -1.53 -10.31 -8.43
CA GLY A 117 -0.88 -9.85 -9.66
C GLY A 117 -1.49 -8.55 -10.19
N TYR A 118 -2.83 -8.52 -10.28
CA TYR A 118 -3.59 -7.33 -10.67
C TYR A 118 -3.31 -6.15 -9.73
N HIS A 119 -3.41 -6.36 -8.40
CA HIS A 119 -3.14 -5.33 -7.41
C HIS A 119 -1.74 -4.71 -7.58
N MET A 120 -0.73 -5.55 -7.77
CA MET A 120 0.66 -5.11 -7.97
C MET A 120 0.82 -4.27 -9.23
N ALA A 121 0.28 -4.75 -10.35
CA ALA A 121 0.37 -4.05 -11.62
C ALA A 121 -0.41 -2.73 -11.58
N PHE A 122 -1.63 -2.75 -11.05
CA PHE A 122 -2.50 -1.60 -10.88
C PHE A 122 -1.83 -0.54 -10.02
N PHE A 123 -1.40 -0.88 -8.80
CA PHE A 123 -0.75 0.05 -7.88
C PHE A 123 0.48 0.70 -8.51
N ASN A 124 1.37 -0.08 -9.14
CA ASN A 124 2.57 0.46 -9.78
C ASN A 124 2.27 1.33 -11.03
N LYS A 125 1.14 1.10 -11.71
CA LYS A 125 0.66 1.99 -12.78
C LYS A 125 0.17 3.32 -12.20
N ARG A 126 -0.71 3.28 -11.19
CA ARG A 126 -1.23 4.47 -10.49
C ARG A 126 -0.13 5.30 -9.85
N HIS A 127 0.87 4.63 -9.29
CA HIS A 127 2.06 5.26 -8.71
C HIS A 127 2.79 6.15 -9.72
N ARG A 128 3.03 5.65 -10.94
CA ARG A 128 3.64 6.44 -12.04
C ARG A 128 2.78 7.62 -12.48
N GLU A 129 1.45 7.44 -12.51
CA GLU A 129 0.52 8.54 -12.82
C GLU A 129 0.60 9.65 -11.76
N MET A 130 0.64 9.30 -10.47
CA MET A 130 0.74 10.27 -9.37
C MET A 130 2.05 11.06 -9.37
N GLN A 131 3.16 10.50 -9.89
CA GLN A 131 4.40 11.27 -10.10
C GLN A 131 4.22 12.45 -11.06
N SER A 132 3.25 12.37 -11.98
CA SER A 132 2.85 13.48 -12.85
C SER A 132 1.70 14.34 -12.28
N GLY A 133 1.25 14.03 -11.07
CA GLY A 133 0.15 14.72 -10.38
C GLY A 133 -1.25 14.23 -10.73
N ASP A 134 -1.39 13.16 -11.52
CA ASP A 134 -2.69 12.54 -11.84
C ASP A 134 -3.05 11.46 -10.82
N TYR A 135 -4.14 11.68 -10.09
CA TYR A 135 -4.69 10.73 -9.10
C TYR A 135 -5.92 10.00 -9.61
N SER A 136 -6.48 10.39 -10.76
CA SER A 136 -7.77 9.91 -11.26
C SER A 136 -7.78 8.44 -11.65
N GLY A 137 -6.60 7.86 -11.87
CA GLY A 137 -6.45 6.45 -12.24
C GLY A 137 -6.98 5.48 -11.19
N TRP A 138 -6.95 5.84 -9.90
CA TRP A 138 -7.39 4.95 -8.81
C TRP A 138 -8.87 4.60 -8.91
N GLY A 139 -9.69 5.50 -9.49
CA GLY A 139 -11.12 5.26 -9.67
C GLY A 139 -11.49 4.45 -10.91
N LYS A 140 -10.50 4.03 -11.72
CA LYS A 140 -10.72 3.31 -12.99
C LYS A 140 -10.55 1.80 -12.79
N VAL A 141 -11.26 1.02 -13.60
CA VAL A 141 -11.05 -0.43 -13.73
C VAL A 141 -10.19 -0.64 -14.97
N ASP A 142 -9.03 -1.26 -14.82
CA ASP A 142 -8.14 -1.59 -15.93
C ASP A 142 -8.34 -3.06 -16.32
N MET A 143 -9.29 -3.33 -17.22
CA MET A 143 -9.63 -4.70 -17.66
C MET A 143 -8.48 -5.40 -18.42
N GLU A 144 -7.44 -4.65 -18.80
CA GLU A 144 -6.27 -5.13 -19.54
C GLU A 144 -5.11 -5.58 -18.62
N LEU A 145 -5.27 -5.45 -17.29
CA LEU A 145 -4.29 -5.84 -16.27
C LEU A 145 -4.64 -7.17 -15.61
#